data_AF-A0A3A1V1D4-F1
#
_entry.id   AF-A0A3A1V1D4-F1
#
_cell.length_a   1.000
_cell.length_b   1.000
_cell.length_c   1.000
_cell.angle_alpha   90.00
_cell.angle_beta   90.00
_cell.angle_gamma   90.00
#
_symmetry.space_group_name_H-M   'P 1'
#
loop_
_entity.id
_entity.type
_entity.pdbx_description
1 polymer ?
#
loop_
_entity_poly.entity_id
_entity_poly.type
_entity_poly.pdbx_seq_one_letter_code
_entity_poly.pdbx_strand_id
1 'polypeptide(L)'
;MFRFFKRKNKCSMPPQVRISIEEQLANLGRVGITLKENVEIRDIIDFEIGDYEECPYIHLLMSMGREREGVGDEYPSNDVWCFDRECIEDHGDYAYGLKRIADMLVPFISVTDIQDYVDIEASEVWIAFKANGKDYCYSLSVQDDWMSLEVFVIFSELLAESGSSLRFFFTDTGNEILVVLMDRNHFRQLNGLINIFLPFTRA
;
A
#
# COMPACT_ATOMS: atom_id res chain seq x y z
N MET A 1 33.71 7.44 -12.05
CA MET A 1 33.03 8.73 -12.32
C MET A 1 31.72 8.42 -13.04
N PHE A 2 30.63 8.22 -12.29
CA PHE A 2 29.32 7.87 -12.86
C PHE A 2 28.33 9.00 -12.63
N ARG A 3 27.70 9.49 -13.71
CA ARG A 3 26.59 10.45 -13.64
C ARG A 3 25.29 9.66 -13.51
N PHE A 4 24.73 9.62 -12.30
CA PHE A 4 23.34 9.23 -12.13
C PHE A 4 22.45 10.26 -12.85
N PHE A 5 21.84 9.86 -13.96
CA PHE A 5 20.75 10.62 -14.54
C PHE A 5 19.51 10.43 -13.66
N LYS A 6 19.30 11.33 -12.68
CA LYS A 6 17.97 11.49 -12.05
C LYS A 6 16.98 11.84 -13.16
N ARG A 7 16.22 10.83 -13.63
CA ARG A 7 15.10 11.03 -14.54
C ARG A 7 14.04 11.77 -13.73
N LYS A 8 13.87 13.08 -13.94
CA LYS A 8 12.79 13.83 -13.30
C LYS A 8 11.47 13.33 -13.88
N ASN A 9 10.82 12.41 -13.17
CA ASN A 9 9.42 12.05 -13.38
C ASN A 9 8.58 13.27 -12.97
N LYS A 10 8.50 14.27 -13.84
CA LYS A 10 7.54 15.37 -13.69
C LYS A 10 6.15 14.77 -13.66
N CYS A 11 5.34 15.09 -12.65
CA CYS A 11 3.91 14.88 -12.71
C CYS A 11 3.38 15.51 -14.00
N SER A 12 2.84 14.70 -14.92
CA SER A 12 2.33 15.14 -16.23
C SER A 12 0.93 15.73 -16.12
N MET A 13 0.74 16.56 -15.10
CA MET A 13 -0.51 17.21 -14.72
C MET A 13 -0.49 18.69 -15.12
N PRO A 14 -1.65 19.33 -15.31
CA PRO A 14 -1.73 20.80 -15.40
C PRO A 14 -1.15 21.45 -14.13
N PRO A 15 -0.77 22.74 -14.14
CA PRO A 15 -0.16 23.40 -12.97
C PRO A 15 -1.06 23.26 -11.74
N GLN A 16 -0.69 22.34 -10.84
CA GLN A 16 -1.46 22.01 -9.66
C GLN A 16 -1.41 23.16 -8.65
N VAL A 17 -2.50 23.33 -7.90
CA VAL A 17 -2.48 24.14 -6.69
C VAL A 17 -1.45 23.52 -5.76
N ARG A 18 -0.44 24.29 -5.34
CA ARG A 18 0.49 23.84 -4.30
C ARG A 18 -0.24 23.77 -2.98
N ILE A 19 -0.11 22.64 -2.29
CA ILE A 19 -0.74 22.34 -1.00
C ILE A 19 0.38 22.01 -0.03
N SER A 20 0.47 22.71 1.10
CA SER A 20 1.57 22.46 2.05
C SER A 20 1.44 21.08 2.69
N ILE A 21 2.55 20.52 3.19
CA ILE A 21 2.57 19.16 3.76
C ILE A 21 1.60 19.05 4.95
N GLU A 22 1.44 20.12 5.74
CA GLU A 22 0.51 20.19 6.86
C GLU A 22 -0.96 20.17 6.40
N GLU A 23 -1.29 20.86 5.30
CA GLU A 23 -2.64 20.79 4.72
C GLU A 23 -2.89 19.42 4.06
N GLN A 24 -1.88 18.82 3.42
CA GLN A 24 -1.98 17.46 2.90
C GLN A 24 -2.27 16.46 4.03
N LEU A 25 -1.49 16.47 5.11
CA LEU A 25 -1.72 15.64 6.30
C LEU A 25 -3.11 15.89 6.92
N ALA A 26 -3.55 17.14 7.02
CA ALA A 26 -4.89 17.47 7.53
C ALA A 26 -6.02 16.97 6.61
N ASN A 27 -5.80 16.89 5.30
CA ASN A 27 -6.75 16.32 4.34
C ASN A 27 -6.74 14.78 4.33
N LEU A 28 -5.58 14.15 4.54
CA LEU A 28 -5.44 12.70 4.70
C LEU A 28 -6.07 12.21 6.01
N GLY A 29 -5.83 12.91 7.12
CA GLY A 29 -6.47 12.59 8.41
C GLY A 29 -8.00 12.67 8.37
N ARG A 30 -8.57 13.54 7.50
CA ARG A 30 -10.02 13.63 7.26
C ARG A 30 -10.61 12.43 6.51
N VAL A 31 -9.80 11.65 5.78
CA VAL A 31 -10.22 10.36 5.19
C VAL A 31 -9.80 9.14 6.02
N GLY A 32 -9.15 9.36 7.17
CA GLY A 32 -8.69 8.31 8.07
C GLY A 32 -7.30 7.75 7.74
N ILE A 33 -6.44 8.53 7.07
CA ILE A 33 -5.04 8.17 6.80
C ILE A 33 -4.13 9.04 7.68
N THR A 34 -3.30 8.42 8.49
CA THR A 34 -2.50 9.06 9.55
C THR A 34 -1.09 8.48 9.66
N LEU A 35 -0.20 9.22 10.32
CA LEU A 35 1.06 8.69 10.83
C LEU A 35 0.82 7.98 12.18
N LYS A 36 1.64 6.97 12.49
CA LYS A 36 1.71 6.39 13.84
C LYS A 36 2.15 7.45 14.85
N GLU A 37 1.68 7.35 16.10
CA GLU A 37 1.85 8.38 17.14
C GLU A 37 3.31 8.78 17.43
N ASN A 38 4.27 7.88 17.17
CA ASN A 38 5.70 8.10 17.40
C ASN A 38 6.49 8.55 16.15
N VAL A 39 5.83 8.83 15.02
CA VAL A 39 6.48 9.12 13.74
C VAL A 39 6.26 10.58 13.34
N GLU A 40 7.33 11.37 13.41
CA GLU A 40 7.35 12.77 12.99
C GLU A 40 7.46 12.89 11.47
N ILE A 41 6.69 13.81 10.87
CA ILE A 41 6.68 14.02 9.41
C ILE A 41 8.09 14.23 8.82
N ARG A 42 8.94 14.98 9.53
CA ARG A 42 10.31 15.30 9.09
C ARG A 42 11.19 14.05 8.92
N ASP A 43 10.88 12.97 9.64
CA ASP A 43 11.71 11.75 9.70
C ASP A 43 11.37 10.81 8.51
N ILE A 44 10.39 11.19 7.65
CA ILE A 44 9.99 10.44 6.44
C ILE A 44 10.07 11.26 5.13
N ILE A 45 10.65 12.46 5.14
CA ILE A 45 10.79 13.31 3.94
C ILE A 45 11.97 12.85 3.07
N ASP A 46 11.66 12.29 1.90
CA ASP A 46 12.62 11.74 0.91
C ASP A 46 13.11 12.78 -0.12
N PHE A 47 12.33 13.85 -0.33
CA PHE A 47 12.50 14.84 -1.40
C PHE A 47 12.56 16.29 -0.85
N GLU A 48 12.80 17.27 -1.72
CA GLU A 48 12.66 18.68 -1.29
C GLU A 48 11.17 18.99 -1.04
N ILE A 49 10.84 19.83 -0.04
CA ILE A 49 9.45 20.17 0.31
C ILE A 49 8.64 20.63 -0.92
N GLY A 50 9.30 21.36 -1.84
CA GLY A 50 8.69 21.80 -3.09
C GLY A 50 8.24 20.66 -4.02
N ASP A 51 8.90 19.48 -4.01
CA ASP A 51 8.45 18.32 -4.78
C ASP A 51 7.13 17.77 -4.21
N TYR A 52 6.97 17.73 -2.87
CA TYR A 52 5.70 17.36 -2.22
C TYR A 52 4.60 18.38 -2.45
N GLU A 53 4.91 19.67 -2.53
CA GLU A 53 3.91 20.71 -2.83
C GLU A 53 3.50 20.73 -4.30
N GLU A 54 4.40 20.44 -5.24
CA GLU A 54 4.10 20.41 -6.69
C GLU A 54 3.40 19.12 -7.15
N CYS A 55 3.67 17.99 -6.48
CA CYS A 55 2.98 16.71 -6.67
C CYS A 55 2.26 16.28 -5.37
N PRO A 56 1.20 17.00 -4.96
CA PRO A 56 0.57 16.80 -3.66
C PRO A 56 -0.06 15.41 -3.49
N TYR A 57 -0.10 14.97 -2.24
CA TYR A 57 -0.58 13.68 -1.73
C TYR A 57 0.22 12.47 -2.19
N ILE A 58 0.54 12.32 -3.48
CA ILE A 58 1.17 11.10 -4.00
C ILE A 58 2.53 10.83 -3.35
N HIS A 59 3.45 11.81 -3.35
CA HIS A 59 4.76 11.63 -2.71
C HIS A 59 4.66 11.47 -1.20
N LEU A 60 3.70 12.14 -0.56
CA LEU A 60 3.46 12.01 0.89
C LEU A 60 2.99 10.59 1.26
N LEU A 61 2.00 10.06 0.54
CA LEU A 61 1.45 8.71 0.77
C LEU A 61 2.49 7.62 0.48
N MET A 62 3.31 7.78 -0.57
CA MET A 62 4.46 6.90 -0.82
C MET A 62 5.45 6.95 0.35
N SER A 63 5.84 8.15 0.80
CA SER A 63 6.76 8.32 1.94
C SER A 63 6.22 7.77 3.26
N MET A 64 4.89 7.77 3.45
CA MET A 64 4.17 7.17 4.60
C MET A 64 4.01 5.65 4.49
N GLY A 65 4.00 5.10 3.28
CA GLY A 65 3.76 3.68 3.02
C GLY A 65 5.01 2.82 2.82
N ARG A 66 6.18 3.43 2.55
CA ARG A 66 7.47 2.73 2.43
C ARG A 66 8.00 2.26 3.78
N GLU A 67 8.75 1.16 3.73
CA GLU A 67 9.56 0.64 4.83
C GLU A 67 10.70 1.60 5.21
N ARG A 68 11.10 1.60 6.49
CA ARG A 68 12.09 2.52 7.08
C ARG A 68 13.02 1.79 8.06
N GLU A 69 14.30 1.66 7.70
CA GLU A 69 15.33 1.28 8.67
C GLU A 69 15.47 2.36 9.77
N GLY A 70 15.51 1.94 11.04
CA GLY A 70 15.92 2.79 12.17
C GLY A 70 14.84 3.74 12.73
N VAL A 71 13.65 3.81 12.13
CA VAL A 71 12.45 4.32 12.80
C VAL A 71 11.93 3.22 13.73
N GLY A 72 11.35 3.59 14.89
CA GLY A 72 10.92 2.60 15.91
C GLY A 72 9.79 1.66 15.47
N ASP A 73 9.11 2.02 14.38
CA ASP A 73 8.16 1.23 13.61
C ASP A 73 8.69 1.18 12.17
N GLU A 74 8.78 -0.02 11.57
CA GLU A 74 9.30 -0.21 10.19
C GLU A 74 8.47 0.54 9.13
N TYR A 75 7.19 0.81 9.41
CA TYR A 75 6.26 1.50 8.51
C TYR A 75 5.64 2.73 9.20
N PRO A 76 5.76 3.95 8.62
CA PRO A 76 5.26 5.21 9.20
C PRO A 76 3.76 5.29 9.49
N SER A 77 2.96 4.50 8.76
CA SER A 77 1.50 4.43 8.86
C SER A 77 1.06 2.97 8.80
N ASN A 78 -0.16 2.66 9.24
CA ASN A 78 -0.84 1.38 8.96
C ASN A 78 -1.96 1.52 7.93
N ASP A 79 -2.25 2.74 7.47
CA ASP A 79 -3.33 3.02 6.52
C ASP A 79 -2.82 2.98 5.05
N VAL A 80 -1.50 2.93 4.85
CA VAL A 80 -0.85 2.86 3.53
C VAL A 80 0.33 1.90 3.48
N TRP A 81 0.61 1.37 2.30
CA TRP A 81 1.80 0.58 1.99
C TRP A 81 2.28 0.91 0.57
N CYS A 82 3.58 1.12 0.39
CA CYS A 82 4.20 1.46 -0.90
C CYS A 82 5.40 0.54 -1.10
N PHE A 83 5.37 -0.27 -2.16
CA PHE A 83 6.36 -1.31 -2.44
C PHE A 83 6.61 -1.40 -3.95
N ASP A 84 7.79 -1.90 -4.35
CA ASP A 84 8.06 -2.20 -5.77
C ASP A 84 7.11 -3.31 -6.25
N ARG A 85 6.65 -3.24 -7.49
CA ARG A 85 5.77 -4.26 -8.05
C ARG A 85 6.54 -5.55 -8.37
N GLU A 86 7.81 -5.44 -8.74
CA GLU A 86 8.72 -6.55 -9.06
C GLU A 86 9.28 -7.10 -7.73
N CYS A 87 8.51 -8.00 -7.09
CA CYS A 87 8.68 -8.34 -5.66
C CYS A 87 8.32 -9.78 -5.26
N ILE A 88 8.06 -10.67 -6.23
CA ILE A 88 7.85 -12.10 -6.03
C ILE A 88 8.91 -12.87 -6.84
N GLU A 89 9.85 -13.51 -6.15
CA GLU A 89 10.88 -14.36 -6.77
C GLU A 89 10.74 -15.84 -6.35
N ASP A 90 10.43 -16.12 -5.08
CA ASP A 90 10.46 -17.48 -4.50
C ASP A 90 9.46 -17.63 -3.30
N HIS A 91 9.48 -18.80 -2.67
CA HIS A 91 8.74 -19.12 -1.44
C HIS A 91 9.12 -18.16 -0.29
N GLY A 92 8.13 -17.44 0.24
CA GLY A 92 8.27 -16.55 1.39
C GLY A 92 7.89 -15.10 1.10
N ASP A 93 7.86 -14.69 -0.17
CA ASP A 93 7.63 -13.30 -0.58
C ASP A 93 6.18 -12.87 -0.39
N TYR A 94 5.22 -13.74 -0.74
CA TYR A 94 3.82 -13.53 -0.35
C TYR A 94 3.67 -13.60 1.16
N ALA A 95 4.36 -14.52 1.85
CA ALA A 95 4.32 -14.58 3.30
C ALA A 95 5.00 -13.36 3.98
N TYR A 96 5.82 -12.57 3.29
CA TYR A 96 6.31 -11.27 3.76
C TYR A 96 5.23 -10.20 3.57
N GLY A 97 4.71 -10.01 2.36
CA GLY A 97 3.64 -9.05 2.07
C GLY A 97 2.36 -9.28 2.90
N LEU A 98 2.00 -10.53 3.16
CA LEU A 98 0.86 -10.88 4.01
C LEU A 98 1.04 -10.51 5.48
N LYS A 99 2.27 -10.47 6.01
CA LYS A 99 2.54 -9.94 7.36
C LYS A 99 2.30 -8.44 7.39
N ARG A 100 2.80 -7.71 6.38
CA ARG A 100 2.53 -6.27 6.26
C ARG A 100 1.04 -5.97 6.16
N ILE A 101 0.29 -6.76 5.38
CA ILE A 101 -1.18 -6.67 5.31
C ILE A 101 -1.81 -6.98 6.68
N ALA A 102 -1.32 -7.97 7.43
CA ALA A 102 -1.81 -8.27 8.78
C ALA A 102 -1.68 -7.07 9.74
N ASP A 103 -0.54 -6.35 9.71
CA ASP A 103 -0.32 -5.16 10.55
C ASP A 103 -1.27 -4.00 10.21
N MET A 104 -1.60 -3.84 8.92
CA MET A 104 -2.60 -2.85 8.47
C MET A 104 -4.02 -3.21 8.95
N LEU A 105 -4.31 -4.50 9.15
CA LEU A 105 -5.65 -4.99 9.53
C LEU A 105 -5.94 -4.97 11.04
N VAL A 106 -4.94 -4.71 11.88
CA VAL A 106 -5.12 -4.63 13.35
C VAL A 106 -5.95 -3.37 13.70
N PRO A 107 -6.97 -3.46 14.60
CA PRO A 107 -7.41 -4.62 15.38
C PRO A 107 -8.63 -5.35 14.78
N PHE A 108 -8.99 -5.09 13.52
CA PHE A 108 -10.20 -5.61 12.87
C PHE A 108 -10.12 -7.08 12.49
N ILE A 109 -8.93 -7.54 12.07
CA ILE A 109 -8.65 -8.94 11.75
C ILE A 109 -7.27 -9.30 12.32
N SER A 110 -7.21 -10.36 13.13
CA SER A 110 -5.96 -11.04 13.47
C SER A 110 -5.64 -12.06 12.38
N VAL A 111 -4.53 -11.87 11.67
CA VAL A 111 -4.03 -12.82 10.67
C VAL A 111 -2.80 -13.54 11.23
N THR A 112 -2.79 -14.87 11.22
CA THR A 112 -1.69 -15.71 11.74
C THR A 112 -1.42 -16.92 10.84
N ASP A 113 -0.42 -17.72 11.18
CA ASP A 113 -0.09 -19.01 10.55
C ASP A 113 0.13 -18.92 9.03
N ILE A 114 0.60 -17.75 8.59
CA ILE A 114 0.83 -17.36 7.19
C ILE A 114 1.89 -18.28 6.55
N GLN A 115 1.52 -18.86 5.41
CA GLN A 115 2.33 -19.72 4.55
C GLN A 115 2.01 -19.37 3.09
N ASP A 116 2.97 -19.61 2.20
CA ASP A 116 2.84 -19.41 0.77
C ASP A 116 3.58 -20.50 -0.01
N TYR A 117 3.26 -20.57 -1.30
CA TYR A 117 3.96 -21.35 -2.30
C TYR A 117 3.99 -20.56 -3.60
N VAL A 118 5.13 -20.60 -4.26
CA VAL A 118 5.46 -19.81 -5.44
C VAL A 118 6.29 -20.68 -6.38
N ASP A 119 5.73 -21.05 -7.52
CA ASP A 119 6.46 -21.66 -8.64
C ASP A 119 6.09 -20.87 -9.90
N ILE A 120 6.93 -19.90 -10.25
CA ILE A 120 6.70 -19.01 -11.40
C ILE A 120 6.86 -19.79 -12.72
N GLU A 121 7.75 -20.79 -12.78
CA GLU A 121 7.94 -21.63 -13.97
C GLU A 121 6.73 -22.53 -14.24
N ALA A 122 6.11 -23.09 -13.20
CA ALA A 122 4.85 -23.83 -13.30
C ALA A 122 3.61 -22.92 -13.37
N SER A 123 3.76 -21.63 -13.06
CA SER A 123 2.67 -20.66 -12.85
C SER A 123 1.69 -21.09 -11.76
N GLU A 124 2.20 -21.67 -10.67
CA GLU A 124 1.43 -22.06 -9.48
C GLU A 124 1.80 -21.16 -8.28
N VAL A 125 0.86 -20.34 -7.84
CA VAL A 125 0.97 -19.58 -6.57
C VAL A 125 -0.25 -19.89 -5.70
N TRP A 126 -0.01 -20.15 -4.42
CA TRP A 126 -1.07 -20.14 -3.41
C TRP A 126 -0.59 -19.54 -2.09
N ILE A 127 -1.55 -19.02 -1.33
CA ILE A 127 -1.35 -18.47 0.02
C ILE A 127 -2.30 -19.15 0.99
N ALA A 128 -1.83 -19.42 2.21
CA ALA A 128 -2.62 -19.99 3.29
C ALA A 128 -2.37 -19.21 4.59
N PHE A 129 -3.43 -18.97 5.36
CA PHE A 129 -3.36 -18.22 6.62
C PHE A 129 -4.59 -18.51 7.48
N LYS A 130 -4.54 -18.15 8.76
CA LYS A 130 -5.73 -18.02 9.61
C LYS A 130 -6.14 -16.56 9.72
N ALA A 131 -7.42 -16.26 9.54
CA ALA A 131 -7.99 -14.96 9.87
C ALA A 131 -9.05 -15.14 10.96
N ASN A 132 -8.87 -14.44 12.09
CA ASN A 132 -9.68 -14.56 13.31
C ASN A 132 -9.87 -16.02 13.78
N GLY A 133 -8.82 -16.85 13.61
CA GLY A 133 -8.80 -18.26 14.02
C GLY A 133 -9.45 -19.27 13.06
N LYS A 134 -10.02 -18.82 11.93
CA LYS A 134 -10.50 -19.68 10.84
C LYS A 134 -9.42 -19.81 9.76
N ASP A 135 -9.15 -21.03 9.31
CA ASP A 135 -8.22 -21.33 8.21
C ASP A 135 -8.76 -20.89 6.84
N TYR A 136 -7.85 -20.40 6.00
CA TYR A 136 -8.08 -20.02 4.59
C TYR A 136 -6.91 -20.50 3.72
N CYS A 137 -7.20 -20.82 2.47
CA CYS A 137 -6.22 -21.08 1.42
C CYS A 137 -6.78 -20.59 0.08
N TYR A 138 -5.96 -19.88 -0.70
CA TYR A 138 -6.32 -19.29 -1.98
C TYR A 138 -5.18 -19.49 -2.98
N SER A 139 -5.49 -20.05 -4.15
CA SER A 139 -4.63 -19.91 -5.34
C SER A 139 -4.76 -18.49 -5.87
N LEU A 140 -3.66 -17.90 -6.36
CA LEU A 140 -3.61 -16.54 -6.91
C LEU A 140 -3.23 -16.58 -8.39
N SER A 141 -3.64 -15.57 -9.16
CA SER A 141 -3.14 -15.39 -10.53
C SER A 141 -1.66 -14.98 -10.52
N VAL A 142 -0.83 -15.71 -11.28
CA VAL A 142 0.59 -15.39 -11.49
C VAL A 142 0.72 -14.40 -12.65
N GLN A 143 1.55 -13.38 -12.48
CA GLN A 143 1.96 -12.52 -13.59
C GLN A 143 3.42 -12.09 -13.41
N ASP A 144 4.32 -12.79 -14.08
CA ASP A 144 5.77 -12.56 -13.98
C ASP A 144 6.22 -12.59 -12.49
N ASP A 145 7.01 -11.61 -12.06
CA ASP A 145 7.48 -11.37 -10.69
C ASP A 145 6.57 -10.44 -9.86
N TRP A 146 5.31 -10.23 -10.30
CA TRP A 146 4.40 -9.24 -9.68
C TRP A 146 3.46 -9.85 -8.63
N MET A 147 3.39 -9.20 -7.45
CA MET A 147 2.41 -9.54 -6.42
C MET A 147 0.98 -9.32 -6.93
N SER A 148 0.17 -10.37 -6.90
CA SER A 148 -1.21 -10.33 -7.38
C SER A 148 -2.08 -9.46 -6.48
N LEU A 149 -2.75 -8.46 -7.08
CA LEU A 149 -3.66 -7.54 -6.37
C LEU A 149 -4.90 -8.26 -5.79
N GLU A 150 -5.10 -9.53 -6.11
CA GLU A 150 -6.14 -10.40 -5.57
C GLU A 150 -6.04 -10.55 -4.04
N VAL A 151 -4.84 -10.44 -3.45
CA VAL A 151 -4.69 -10.42 -1.98
C VAL A 151 -5.49 -9.27 -1.35
N PHE A 152 -5.48 -8.09 -1.97
CA PHE A 152 -6.21 -6.92 -1.50
C PHE A 152 -7.72 -7.05 -1.70
N VAL A 153 -8.18 -7.88 -2.65
CA VAL A 153 -9.58 -8.28 -2.79
C VAL A 153 -9.96 -9.20 -1.63
N ILE A 154 -9.19 -10.27 -1.40
CA ILE A 154 -9.42 -11.26 -0.34
C ILE A 154 -9.58 -10.58 1.04
N PHE A 155 -8.63 -9.74 1.46
CA PHE A 155 -8.76 -9.07 2.76
C PHE A 155 -9.85 -7.98 2.78
N SER A 156 -10.18 -7.37 1.64
CA SER A 156 -11.35 -6.49 1.53
C SER A 156 -12.69 -7.22 1.70
N GLU A 157 -12.76 -8.49 1.30
CA GLU A 157 -13.91 -9.36 1.53
C GLU A 157 -13.95 -9.89 2.98
N LEU A 158 -12.81 -10.27 3.57
CA LEU A 158 -12.74 -10.64 4.99
C LEU A 158 -13.12 -9.47 5.91
N LEU A 159 -12.76 -8.23 5.54
CA LEU A 159 -13.25 -7.00 6.19
C LEU A 159 -14.75 -6.79 5.97
N ALA A 160 -15.33 -7.29 4.88
CA ALA A 160 -16.79 -7.28 4.68
C ALA A 160 -17.48 -8.31 5.60
N GLU A 161 -16.94 -9.52 5.71
CA GLU A 161 -17.48 -10.58 6.58
C GLU A 161 -17.43 -10.19 8.07
N SER A 162 -16.39 -9.46 8.52
CA SER A 162 -16.31 -8.93 9.89
C SER A 162 -17.21 -7.72 10.15
N GLY A 163 -17.92 -7.22 9.13
CA GLY A 163 -18.80 -6.04 9.23
C GLY A 163 -18.08 -4.69 9.12
N SER A 164 -16.78 -4.67 8.83
CA SER A 164 -16.01 -3.44 8.64
C SER A 164 -16.34 -2.73 7.33
N SER A 165 -16.25 -1.40 7.34
CA SER A 165 -16.34 -0.53 6.16
C SER A 165 -14.99 -0.31 5.46
N LEU A 166 -13.87 -0.68 6.09
CA LEU A 166 -12.52 -0.54 5.54
C LEU A 166 -12.32 -1.41 4.30
N ARG A 167 -11.72 -0.86 3.24
CA ARG A 167 -11.38 -1.59 2.01
C ARG A 167 -10.01 -1.14 1.52
N PHE A 168 -9.33 -2.06 0.83
CA PHE A 168 -8.10 -1.72 0.12
C PHE A 168 -8.42 -1.06 -1.22
N PHE A 169 -7.64 -0.04 -1.54
CA PHE A 169 -7.59 0.67 -2.81
C PHE A 169 -6.12 0.78 -3.22
N PHE A 170 -5.82 1.00 -4.49
CA PHE A 170 -4.44 1.15 -4.96
C PHE A 170 -4.29 2.25 -6.00
N THR A 171 -3.07 2.72 -6.20
CA THR A 171 -2.64 3.47 -7.37
C THR A 171 -1.31 2.92 -7.89
N ASP A 172 -1.21 2.78 -9.20
CA ASP A 172 0.00 2.34 -9.90
C ASP A 172 0.84 3.57 -10.22
N THR A 173 2.09 3.60 -9.74
CA THR A 173 3.02 4.72 -9.97
C THR A 173 3.99 4.45 -11.14
N GLY A 174 3.88 3.30 -11.79
CA GLY A 174 4.71 2.82 -12.89
C GLY A 174 5.77 1.81 -12.46
N ASN A 175 6.38 2.01 -11.28
CA ASN A 175 7.34 1.10 -10.65
C ASN A 175 6.76 0.55 -9.34
N GLU A 176 6.37 1.43 -8.43
CA GLU A 176 5.81 1.07 -7.13
C GLU A 176 4.28 1.00 -7.18
N ILE A 177 3.68 0.06 -6.45
CA ILE A 177 2.26 0.09 -6.11
C ILE A 177 2.11 0.79 -4.77
N LEU A 178 1.26 1.83 -4.72
CA LEU A 178 0.81 2.45 -3.48
C LEU A 178 -0.59 1.94 -3.16
N VAL A 179 -0.71 1.20 -2.05
CA VAL A 179 -1.94 0.67 -1.47
C VAL A 179 -2.41 1.55 -0.33
N VAL A 180 -3.73 1.70 -0.20
CA VAL A 180 -4.42 2.46 0.83
C VAL A 180 -5.52 1.60 1.45
N LEU A 181 -5.52 1.44 2.77
CA LEU A 181 -6.62 0.89 3.55
C LEU A 181 -7.41 2.05 4.18
N MET A 182 -8.67 2.21 3.82
CA MET A 182 -9.52 3.27 4.40
C MET A 182 -11.01 2.89 4.35
N ASP A 183 -11.85 3.64 5.07
CA ASP A 183 -13.31 3.49 4.97
C ASP A 183 -13.77 3.77 3.54
N ARG A 184 -14.47 2.81 2.93
CA ARG A 184 -14.99 2.89 1.56
C ARG A 184 -15.87 4.13 1.28
N ASN A 185 -16.48 4.72 2.31
CA ASN A 185 -17.27 5.94 2.19
C ASN A 185 -16.38 7.15 1.82
N HIS A 186 -15.11 7.15 2.24
CA HIS A 186 -14.13 8.20 1.89
C HIS A 186 -13.51 8.02 0.49
N PHE A 187 -13.81 6.94 -0.23
CA PHE A 187 -13.27 6.68 -1.58
C PHE A 187 -13.42 7.88 -2.52
N ARG A 188 -14.60 8.51 -2.57
CA ARG A 188 -14.83 9.69 -3.44
C ARG A 188 -14.05 10.93 -3.02
N GLN A 189 -13.68 11.05 -1.75
CA GLN A 189 -12.90 12.17 -1.24
C GLN A 189 -11.43 11.99 -1.58
N LEU A 190 -10.83 10.83 -1.28
CA LEU A 190 -9.44 10.56 -1.65
C LEU A 190 -9.24 10.46 -3.17
N ASN A 191 -10.21 9.89 -3.91
CA ASN A 191 -10.19 9.87 -5.37
C ASN A 191 -10.41 11.25 -6.02
N GLY A 192 -10.71 12.29 -5.23
CA GLY A 192 -10.69 13.68 -5.66
C GLY A 192 -9.32 14.36 -5.46
N LEU A 193 -8.38 13.69 -4.79
CA LEU A 193 -7.03 14.18 -4.46
C LEU A 193 -5.95 13.46 -5.27
N ILE A 194 -6.07 12.13 -5.39
CA ILE A 194 -5.23 11.25 -6.22
C ILE A 194 -6.11 10.25 -6.97
N ASN A 195 -5.67 9.73 -8.13
CA ASN A 195 -6.40 8.65 -8.79
C ASN A 195 -6.16 7.33 -8.05
N ILE A 196 -7.21 6.71 -7.51
CA ILE A 196 -7.17 5.41 -6.84
C ILE A 196 -8.24 4.47 -7.39
N PHE A 197 -7.94 3.18 -7.37
CA PHE A 197 -8.72 2.14 -8.00
C PHE A 197 -9.07 1.05 -6.98
N LEU A 198 -10.19 0.35 -7.22
CA LEU A 198 -10.48 -0.91 -6.53
C LEU A 198 -9.55 -1.99 -7.10
N PRO A 199 -8.92 -2.84 -6.25
CA PRO A 199 -8.27 -4.04 -6.75
C PRO A 199 -9.31 -4.94 -7.43
N PHE A 200 -8.90 -5.64 -8.49
CA PHE A 200 -9.77 -6.47 -9.29
C PHE A 200 -9.11 -7.83 -9.54
N THR A 201 -9.89 -8.90 -9.42
CA THR A 201 -9.56 -10.20 -10.00
C THR A 201 -9.58 -10.08 -11.52
N ARG A 202 -8.65 -10.77 -12.21
CA ARG A 202 -8.85 -11.03 -13.65
C ARG A 202 -9.87 -12.17 -13.78
N ALA A 203 -10.75 -12.05 -14.78
CA ALA A 203 -11.82 -13.01 -15.09
C ALA A 203 -11.58 -13.70 -16.43
#